data_AF-A0A8S2TA96-F1
#
_entry.id   AF-A0A8S2TA96-F1
#
_cell.length_a   1.000
_cell.length_b   1.000
_cell.length_c   1.000
_cell.angle_alpha   90.00
_cell.angle_beta   90.00
_cell.angle_gamma   90.00
#
_symmetry.space_group_name_H-M   'P 1'
#
loop_
_entity.id
_entity.type
_entity.pdbx_description
1 polymer ?
#
loop_
_entity_poly.entity_id
_entity_poly.type
_entity_poly.pdbx_seq_one_letter_code
_entity_poly.pdbx_strand_id
1 'polypeptide(L)'
;MNLESLCHELLLDVYLFLSTVHLFRAFRGLDARFNTLIFNHVRTYGHFDFRSASKQDCDIIYQQHLPTIIDQIISLRLSNDDNTPQQIE
;
A
#
# COMPACT_ATOMS: atom_id res chain seq x y z
N MET A 1 -3.86 14.21 -19.91
CA MET A 1 -3.60 14.78 -18.57
C MET A 1 -2.43 14.03 -17.99
N ASN A 2 -1.35 14.72 -17.58
CA ASN A 2 -0.19 14.03 -17.03
C ASN A 2 -0.32 13.96 -15.50
N LEU A 3 -0.41 12.75 -14.94
CA LEU A 3 -0.48 12.53 -13.49
C LEU A 3 0.74 13.15 -12.77
N GLU A 4 1.89 13.20 -13.42
CA GLU A 4 3.10 13.84 -12.88
C GLU A 4 2.95 15.35 -12.66
N SER A 5 2.02 16.00 -13.37
CA SER A 5 1.75 17.44 -13.19
C SER A 5 0.84 17.76 -12.01
N LEU A 6 0.25 16.75 -11.36
CA LEU A 6 -0.66 16.95 -10.23
C LEU A 6 0.10 17.38 -8.96
N CYS A 7 -0.47 18.32 -8.22
CA CYS A 7 0.06 18.77 -6.93
C CYS A 7 0.03 17.63 -5.89
N HIS A 8 0.99 17.65 -4.96
CA HIS A 8 1.11 16.64 -3.90
C HIS A 8 -0.17 16.52 -3.06
N GLU A 9 -0.82 17.63 -2.73
CA GLU A 9 -2.05 17.65 -1.94
C GLU A 9 -3.17 16.85 -2.62
N LEU A 10 -3.40 17.10 -3.91
CA LEU A 10 -4.41 16.39 -4.69
C LEU A 10 -4.08 14.90 -4.84
N LEU A 11 -2.79 14.55 -4.96
CA LEU A 11 -2.37 13.15 -4.97
C LEU A 11 -2.65 12.47 -3.61
N LEU A 12 -2.37 13.15 -2.51
CA LEU A 12 -2.65 12.64 -1.16
C LEU A 12 -4.16 12.49 -0.92
N ASP A 13 -4.97 13.41 -1.43
CA ASP A 13 -6.43 13.31 -1.38
C ASP A 13 -6.92 12.06 -2.13
N VAL A 14 -6.35 11.76 -3.31
CA VAL A 14 -6.65 10.52 -4.05
C VAL A 14 -6.23 9.30 -3.23
N TYR A 15 -5.09 9.36 -2.54
CA TYR A 15 -4.59 8.22 -1.77
C TYR A 15 -5.50 7.82 -0.62
N LEU A 16 -6.25 8.77 -0.04
CA LEU A 16 -7.24 8.49 1.03
C LEU A 16 -8.35 7.52 0.59
N PHE A 17 -8.61 7.41 -0.71
CA PHE A 17 -9.63 6.51 -1.24
C PHE A 17 -9.09 5.13 -1.62
N LEU A 18 -7.78 4.90 -1.48
CA LEU A 18 -7.11 3.68 -1.90
C LEU A 18 -6.58 2.92 -0.68
N SER A 19 -6.66 1.59 -0.72
CA SER A 19 -5.95 0.76 0.26
C SER A 19 -4.45 0.84 0.02
N THR A 20 -3.66 0.57 1.06
CA THR A 20 -2.20 0.51 0.96
C THR A 20 -1.74 -0.40 -0.18
N VAL A 21 -2.41 -1.53 -0.38
CA VAL A 21 -2.12 -2.46 -1.47
C VAL A 21 -2.37 -1.82 -2.84
N HIS A 22 -3.50 -1.14 -3.02
CA HIS A 22 -3.78 -0.42 -4.26
C HIS A 22 -2.77 0.71 -4.51
N LEU A 23 -2.34 1.42 -3.47
CA LEU A 23 -1.30 2.46 -3.57
C LEU A 23 0.03 1.89 -4.06
N PHE A 24 0.52 0.85 -3.40
CA PHE A 24 1.77 0.19 -3.79
C PHE A 24 1.66 -0.45 -5.18
N ARG A 25 0.51 -0.95 -5.59
CA ARG A 25 0.35 -1.54 -6.91
C ARG A 25 0.26 -0.50 -8.04
N ALA A 26 -0.47 0.59 -7.81
CA ALA A 26 -0.78 1.55 -8.86
C ALA A 26 0.31 2.62 -9.05
N PHE A 27 0.97 3.06 -7.97
CA PHE A 27 1.84 4.25 -8.01
C PHE A 27 3.32 3.93 -7.78
N ARG A 28 3.63 2.74 -7.26
CA ARG A 28 5.01 2.38 -6.97
C ARG A 28 5.82 2.21 -8.26
N GLY A 29 7.01 2.79 -8.27
CA GLY A 29 7.95 2.63 -9.39
C GLY A 29 7.64 3.50 -10.61
N LEU A 30 6.54 4.27 -10.57
CA LEU A 30 6.23 5.26 -11.60
C LEU A 30 7.18 6.46 -11.52
N ASP A 31 7.41 6.97 -10.30
CA ASP A 31 8.34 8.07 -10.04
C ASP A 31 8.78 8.06 -8.57
N ALA A 32 9.99 8.55 -8.29
CA ALA A 32 10.52 8.64 -6.93
C ALA A 32 9.65 9.53 -6.00
N ARG A 33 8.99 10.55 -6.57
CA ARG A 33 8.05 11.42 -5.86
C ARG A 33 6.81 10.66 -5.40
N PHE A 34 6.22 9.83 -6.26
CA PHE A 34 5.07 9.01 -5.87
C PHE A 34 5.43 8.02 -4.78
N ASN A 35 6.60 7.37 -4.87
CA ASN A 35 7.09 6.47 -3.83
C ASN A 35 7.19 7.19 -2.48
N THR A 36 7.79 8.40 -2.45
CA THR A 36 7.91 9.21 -1.23
C THR A 36 6.53 9.54 -0.64
N LEU A 37 5.57 9.93 -1.48
CA LEU A 37 4.21 10.22 -1.02
C LEU A 37 3.52 8.98 -0.44
N ILE A 38 3.69 7.80 -1.05
CA ILE A 38 3.12 6.55 -0.53
C ILE A 38 3.69 6.29 0.88
N PHE A 39 5.01 6.37 1.06
CA PHE A 39 5.63 6.14 2.36
C PHE A 39 5.16 7.15 3.41
N ASN A 40 5.04 8.43 3.06
CA ASN A 40 4.53 9.46 3.97
C ASN A 40 3.07 9.18 4.34
N HIS A 41 2.22 8.89 3.37
CA HIS A 41 0.82 8.56 3.60
C HIS A 41 0.68 7.35 4.54
N VAL A 42 1.40 6.27 4.24
CA VAL A 42 1.37 5.04 5.04
C VAL A 42 1.92 5.28 6.45
N ARG A 43 2.95 6.09 6.61
CA ARG A 43 3.48 6.54 7.91
C ARG A 43 2.46 7.35 8.71
N THR A 44 1.73 8.25 8.05
CA THR A 44 0.76 9.13 8.70
C THR A 44 -0.47 8.37 9.18
N TYR A 45 -1.00 7.46 8.36
CA TYR A 45 -2.24 6.76 8.69
C TYR A 45 -2.01 5.41 9.37
N GLY A 46 -0.88 4.72 9.12
CA GLY A 46 -0.52 3.47 9.80
C GLY A 46 -1.51 2.31 9.61
N HIS A 47 -2.48 2.44 8.70
CA HIS A 47 -3.53 1.45 8.46
C HIS A 47 -3.23 0.67 7.18
N PHE A 48 -3.08 -0.65 7.32
CA PHE A 48 -2.86 -1.55 6.19
C PHE A 48 -4.08 -2.42 5.98
N ASP A 49 -4.69 -2.31 4.80
CA ASP A 49 -5.81 -3.15 4.40
C ASP A 49 -5.40 -4.10 3.27
N PHE A 50 -5.28 -5.38 3.63
CA PHE A 50 -4.93 -6.49 2.75
C PHE A 50 -6.16 -7.36 2.41
N ARG A 51 -7.38 -6.93 2.76
CA ARG A 51 -8.59 -7.75 2.52
C ARG A 51 -8.84 -8.07 1.05
N SER A 52 -8.41 -7.18 0.15
CA SER A 52 -8.52 -7.37 -1.30
C SER A 52 -7.19 -7.76 -1.97
N ALA A 53 -6.15 -8.01 -1.18
CA ALA A 53 -4.81 -8.31 -1.70
C ALA A 53 -4.68 -9.78 -2.05
N SER A 54 -4.00 -10.09 -3.16
CA SER A 54 -3.54 -11.45 -3.40
C SER A 54 -2.36 -11.77 -2.47
N LYS A 55 -2.08 -13.07 -2.25
CA LYS A 55 -0.87 -13.49 -1.52
C LYS A 55 0.40 -12.90 -2.14
N GLN A 56 0.48 -12.84 -3.47
CA GLN A 56 1.61 -12.26 -4.17
C GLN A 56 1.78 -10.75 -3.87
N ASP A 57 0.67 -10.00 -3.83
CA ASP A 57 0.72 -8.57 -3.46
C ASP A 57 1.20 -8.41 -2.01
N CYS A 58 0.70 -9.26 -1.10
CA CYS A 58 1.16 -9.32 0.29
C CYS A 58 2.66 -9.60 0.37
N ASP A 59 3.16 -10.65 -0.30
CA ASP A 59 4.56 -11.05 -0.24
C ASP A 59 5.49 -9.96 -0.76
N ILE A 60 5.11 -9.27 -1.85
CA ILE A 60 5.89 -8.15 -2.38
C ILE A 60 5.94 -7.00 -1.36
N ILE A 61 4.81 -6.62 -0.78
CA ILE A 61 4.74 -5.54 0.20
C ILE A 61 5.52 -5.93 1.46
N TYR A 62 5.39 -7.18 1.92
CA TYR A 62 6.09 -7.71 3.08
C TYR A 62 7.61 -7.72 2.89
N GLN A 63 8.10 -8.27 1.79
CA GLN A 63 9.54 -8.43 1.58
C GLN A 63 10.23 -7.11 1.24
N GLN A 64 9.56 -6.21 0.52
CA GLN A 64 10.21 -5.04 -0.07
C GLN A 64 9.95 -3.75 0.69
N HIS A 65 8.87 -3.67 1.47
CA HIS A 65 8.39 -2.39 2.02
C HIS A 65 8.09 -2.44 3.50
N LEU A 66 7.58 -3.56 4.03
CA LEU A 66 7.29 -3.66 5.46
C LEU A 66 8.51 -3.31 6.33
N PRO A 67 9.75 -3.74 6.03
CA PRO A 67 10.90 -3.43 6.88
C PRO A 67 11.16 -1.93 7.07
N THR A 68 10.74 -1.07 6.14
CA THR A 68 10.96 0.38 6.23
C THR A 68 9.83 1.13 6.96
N ILE A 69 8.72 0.44 7.25
CA ILE A 69 7.49 1.04 7.81
C ILE A 69 6.85 0.23 8.94
N ILE A 70 7.44 -0.92 9.32
CA ILE A 70 6.86 -1.87 10.27
C ILE A 70 6.61 -1.25 11.64
N ASP A 71 7.50 -0.37 12.10
CA ASP A 71 7.40 0.31 13.40
C ASP A 71 6.23 1.33 13.45
N GLN A 72 5.56 1.56 12.33
CA GLN A 72 4.50 2.56 12.16
C GLN A 72 3.15 1.94 11.83
N ILE A 73 3.06 0.61 11.84
CA ILE A 73 1.82 -0.12 11.59
C ILE A 73 0.96 -0.06 12.85
N ILE A 74 -0.14 0.69 12.76
CA ILE A 74 -1.13 0.82 13.84
C ILE A 74 -2.17 -0.28 13.74
N SER A 75 -2.59 -0.63 12.52
CA SER A 75 -3.57 -1.70 12.31
C SER A 75 -3.34 -2.44 11.01
N LEU A 76 -3.60 -3.74 11.03
CA LEU A 76 -3.56 -4.60 9.87
C LEU A 76 -4.91 -5.30 9.73
N ARG A 77 -5.54 -5.16 8.55
CA ARG A 77 -6.79 -5.85 8.20
C ARG A 77 -6.49 -6.93 7.17
N LEU A 78 -6.79 -8.16 7.53
CA LEU A 78 -6.69 -9.34 6.67
C LEU A 78 -8.07 -9.77 6.22
N SER A 79 -8.15 -10.40 5.05
CA SER A 79 -9.37 -11.11 4.66
C SER A 79 -9.54 -12.34 5.53
N ASN A 80 -10.79 -12.64 5.90
CA ASN A 80 -11.15 -13.93 6.50
C ASN A 80 -11.70 -14.90 5.44
N ASP A 81 -11.57 -14.58 4.14
CA ASP A 81 -11.98 -15.50 3.09
C ASP A 81 -11.04 -16.71 3.06
N ASP A 82 -11.63 -17.90 3.21
CA ASP A 82 -10.97 -19.21 3.12
C ASP A 82 -10.48 -19.56 1.69
N ASN A 83 -10.25 -18.57 0.82
CA ASN A 83 -9.91 -18.77 -0.59
C ASN A 83 -8.45 -19.22 -0.83
N THR A 84 -7.62 -19.26 0.21
CA THR A 84 -6.21 -19.69 0.13
C THR A 84 -5.84 -20.79 1.14
N PRO A 85 -6.62 -21.87 1.29
CA PRO A 85 -6.37 -22.89 2.31
C PRO A 85 -5.11 -23.73 1.98
N GLN A 86 -4.68 -23.72 0.71
CA GLN A 86 -3.51 -24.45 0.20
C GLN A 86 -2.20 -23.66 0.31
N GLN A 87 -2.24 -22.43 0.83
CA GLN A 87 -1.09 -21.52 0.81
C GLN A 87 -0.43 -21.30 2.18
N ILE A 88 -0.88 -22.03 3.20
CA ILE A 88 -0.23 -22.15 4.50
C ILE A 88 0.49 -23.50 4.50
N GLU A 89 1.78 -23.49 4.15
CA GLU A 89 2.71 -24.59 4.42
C GLU A 89 3.55 -24.26 5.65
#